data_AF-M5RXM3-F1
#
_entry.id   AF-M5RXM3-F1
#
_cell.length_a   1.000
_cell.length_b   1.000
_cell.length_c   1.000
_cell.angle_alpha   90.00
_cell.angle_beta   90.00
_cell.angle_gamma   90.00
#
_symmetry.space_group_name_H-M   'P 1'
#
loop_
_entity.id
_entity.type
_entity.pdbx_description
1 polymer ?
#
loop_
_entity_poly.entity_id
_entity_poly.type
_entity_poly.pdbx_seq_one_letter_code
_entity_poly.pdbx_strand_id
1 'polypeptide(L)'
;DRGIISSRGKQWTGHGVVELLKNERYLGHMIYGQRCSSKYKTKDNPRGKVQVLPRDQWTIIRNTHPAIVSVQVFNAVQDRLKKNRSNTAPTSKNRYALTGLIYCGACGHRMLGQASPRETQIRLLPIHSATWGV
;
A
#
# COMPACT_ATOMS: atom_id res chain seq x y z
N ASP A 1 -20.64 14.73 -2.17
CA ASP A 1 -20.52 13.25 -2.21
C ASP A 1 -21.72 12.61 -2.89
N ARG A 2 -21.50 11.66 -3.81
CA ARG A 2 -22.55 11.04 -4.65
C ARG A 2 -23.37 9.94 -3.93
N GLY A 3 -23.34 9.88 -2.60
CA GLY A 3 -24.09 8.88 -1.81
C GLY A 3 -23.64 7.42 -1.96
N ILE A 4 -22.52 7.14 -2.63
CA ILE A 4 -22.06 5.76 -2.89
C ILE A 4 -21.40 5.20 -1.64
N ILE A 5 -22.07 4.24 -1.01
CA ILE A 5 -21.59 3.50 0.17
C ILE A 5 -20.85 2.22 -0.24
N SER A 6 -20.00 1.72 0.66
CA SER A 6 -19.39 0.39 0.51
C SER A 6 -20.44 -0.71 0.72
N SER A 7 -20.11 -1.94 0.30
CA SER A 7 -20.98 -3.11 0.49
C SER A 7 -21.41 -3.36 1.95
N ARG A 8 -20.69 -2.83 2.94
CA ARG A 8 -21.03 -2.92 4.38
C ARG A 8 -21.77 -1.68 4.92
N GLY A 9 -22.29 -0.81 4.04
CA GLY A 9 -23.02 0.40 4.44
C GLY A 9 -22.17 1.54 5.01
N LYS A 10 -20.84 1.42 4.97
CA LYS A 10 -19.91 2.45 5.49
C LYS A 10 -19.32 3.28 4.35
N GLN A 11 -18.75 4.44 4.69
CA GLN A 11 -17.95 5.22 3.75
C GLN A 11 -16.76 4.43 3.22
N TRP A 12 -16.35 4.75 1.99
CA TRP A 12 -15.18 4.14 1.37
C TRP A 12 -13.90 4.60 2.04
N THR A 13 -13.06 3.63 2.40
CA THR A 13 -11.69 3.92 2.84
C THR A 13 -10.75 3.85 1.64
N GLY A 14 -9.70 4.67 1.64
CA GLY A 14 -8.67 4.63 0.58
C GLY A 14 -8.04 3.24 0.44
N HIS A 15 -7.83 2.54 1.56
CA HIS A 15 -7.38 1.15 1.56
C HIS A 15 -8.34 0.22 0.82
N GLY A 16 -9.65 0.30 1.11
CA GLY A 16 -10.66 -0.55 0.47
C GLY A 16 -10.71 -0.33 -1.04
N VAL A 17 -10.57 0.92 -1.49
CA VAL A 17 -10.49 1.23 -2.93
C VAL A 17 -9.23 0.65 -3.56
N VAL A 18 -8.07 0.76 -2.90
CA VAL A 18 -6.82 0.19 -3.41
C VAL A 18 -6.87 -1.35 -3.49
N GLU A 19 -7.47 -2.00 -2.50
CA GLU A 19 -7.66 -3.46 -2.49
C GLU A 19 -8.55 -3.90 -3.65
N LEU A 20 -9.61 -3.13 -3.93
CA LEU A 20 -10.48 -3.34 -5.07
C LEU A 20 -9.70 -3.21 -6.40
N LEU A 21 -8.92 -2.14 -6.57
CA LEU A 21 -8.15 -1.91 -7.80
C LEU A 21 -7.06 -2.96 -8.05
N LYS A 22 -6.58 -3.67 -7.02
CA LYS A 22 -5.58 -4.75 -7.16
C LYS A 22 -6.21 -6.10 -7.50
N ASN A 23 -7.53 -6.20 -7.49
CA ASN A 23 -8.22 -7.48 -7.63
C ASN A 23 -8.24 -7.95 -9.09
N GLU A 24 -7.41 -8.94 -9.40
CA GLU A 24 -7.32 -9.58 -10.73
C GLU A 24 -8.57 -10.33 -11.16
N ARG A 25 -9.53 -10.57 -10.25
CA ARG A 25 -10.82 -11.16 -10.60
C ARG A 25 -11.59 -10.30 -11.63
N TYR A 26 -11.29 -9.01 -11.72
CA TYR A 26 -11.87 -8.14 -12.74
C TYR A 26 -11.40 -8.41 -14.17
N LEU A 27 -10.33 -9.19 -14.33
CA LEU A 27 -9.85 -9.70 -15.61
C LEU A 27 -10.56 -11.00 -16.04
N GLY A 28 -11.59 -11.45 -15.30
CA GLY A 28 -12.26 -12.72 -15.61
C GLY A 28 -11.54 -13.94 -15.04
N HIS A 29 -10.67 -13.76 -14.03
CA HIS A 29 -9.89 -14.85 -13.43
C HIS A 29 -10.51 -15.31 -12.10
N MET A 30 -10.43 -16.61 -11.85
CA MET A 30 -10.82 -17.23 -10.60
C MET A 30 -9.57 -17.53 -9.77
N ILE A 31 -9.50 -16.98 -8.56
CA ILE A 31 -8.29 -17.03 -7.71
C ILE A 31 -8.65 -17.63 -6.35
N TYR A 32 -7.98 -18.72 -6.02
CA TYR A 32 -8.08 -19.46 -4.76
C TYR A 32 -6.73 -19.56 -4.06
N GLY A 33 -6.75 -20.01 -2.80
CA GLY A 33 -5.52 -20.29 -2.04
C GLY A 33 -4.76 -19.05 -1.58
N GLN A 34 -5.35 -17.85 -1.62
CA GLN A 34 -4.64 -16.63 -1.19
C GLN A 34 -4.36 -16.60 0.32
N ARG A 35 -5.16 -17.34 1.10
CA ARG A 35 -5.04 -17.42 2.55
C ARG A 35 -5.14 -18.87 2.99
N CYS A 36 -4.26 -19.28 3.89
CA CYS A 36 -4.40 -20.52 4.63
C CYS A 36 -4.78 -20.21 6.07
N SER A 37 -5.60 -21.07 6.65
CA SER A 37 -5.92 -21.05 8.08
C SER A 37 -5.79 -22.47 8.60
N SER A 38 -5.03 -22.64 9.68
CA SER A 38 -4.97 -23.90 10.42
C SER A 38 -5.50 -23.64 11.81
N LYS A 39 -6.46 -24.46 12.26
CA LYS A 39 -6.91 -24.44 13.66
C LYS A 39 -5.79 -24.84 14.63
N TYR A 40 -4.82 -25.61 14.14
CA TYR A 40 -3.72 -26.13 14.94
C TYR A 40 -2.42 -25.39 14.62
N LYS A 41 -1.56 -25.26 15.64
CA LYS A 41 -0.22 -24.70 15.47
C LYS A 41 0.64 -25.71 14.71
N THR A 42 0.92 -25.41 13.45
CA THR A 42 1.87 -26.16 12.61
C THR A 42 3.25 -25.50 12.63
N LYS A 43 4.31 -26.19 12.19
CA LYS A 43 5.64 -25.57 12.00
C LYS A 43 5.57 -24.29 11.15
N ASP A 44 4.76 -24.33 10.09
CA ASP A 44 4.56 -23.19 9.17
C ASP A 44 3.53 -22.18 9.70
N ASN A 45 2.73 -22.55 10.71
CA ASN A 45 1.76 -21.67 11.35
C ASN A 45 1.80 -21.76 12.88
N PRO A 46 2.89 -21.31 13.52
CA PRO A 46 3.06 -21.46 14.96
C PRO A 46 2.03 -20.65 15.78
N ARG A 47 1.36 -19.67 15.15
CA ARG A 47 0.35 -18.83 15.78
C ARG A 47 -1.08 -19.33 15.55
N GLY A 48 -1.30 -20.34 14.70
CA GLY A 48 -2.64 -20.82 14.32
C GLY A 48 -3.52 -19.72 13.71
N LYS A 49 -2.91 -18.71 13.07
CA LYS A 49 -3.63 -17.55 12.51
C LYS A 49 -3.81 -17.72 11.01
N VAL A 50 -4.77 -16.97 10.45
CA VAL A 50 -4.91 -16.84 9.00
C VAL A 50 -3.65 -16.17 8.46
N GLN A 51 -2.98 -16.81 7.51
CA GLN A 51 -1.82 -16.27 6.84
C GLN A 51 -2.16 -16.00 5.37
N VAL A 52 -1.57 -14.93 4.83
CA VAL A 52 -1.59 -14.68 3.39
C VAL A 52 -0.47 -15.50 2.78
N LEU A 53 -0.82 -16.38 1.85
CA LEU A 53 0.14 -17.22 1.16
C LEU A 53 0.86 -16.42 0.07
N PRO A 54 2.13 -16.75 -0.23
CA PRO A 54 2.83 -16.14 -1.34
C PRO A 54 2.17 -16.53 -2.67
N ARG A 55 2.37 -15.69 -3.69
CA ARG A 55 1.57 -15.70 -4.92
C ARG A 55 1.80 -16.94 -5.80
N ASP A 56 2.98 -17.55 -5.69
CA ASP A 56 3.36 -18.84 -6.26
C ASP A 56 2.47 -19.99 -5.78
N GLN A 57 1.92 -19.89 -4.57
CA GLN A 57 1.01 -20.90 -4.01
C GLN A 57 -0.46 -20.65 -4.35
N TRP A 58 -0.76 -19.58 -5.11
CA TRP A 58 -2.13 -19.26 -5.48
C TRP A 58 -2.56 -20.11 -6.68
N THR A 59 -3.74 -20.69 -6.59
CA THR A 59 -4.36 -21.34 -7.75
C THR A 59 -5.14 -20.30 -8.53
N ILE A 60 -4.65 -19.97 -9.74
CA ILE A 60 -5.25 -18.98 -10.64
C ILE A 60 -5.76 -19.68 -11.89
N ILE A 61 -7.08 -19.77 -12.03
CA ILE A 61 -7.75 -20.26 -13.23
C ILE A 61 -8.12 -19.03 -14.07
N ARG A 62 -7.62 -18.95 -15.30
CA ARG A 62 -7.85 -17.81 -16.19
C ARG A 62 -9.16 -17.96 -16.97
N ASN A 63 -9.75 -16.83 -17.34
CA ASN A 63 -10.93 -16.73 -18.22
C ASN A 63 -12.14 -17.56 -17.79
N THR A 64 -12.48 -17.54 -16.50
CA THR A 64 -13.64 -18.26 -15.94
C THR A 64 -14.95 -17.50 -16.10
N HIS A 65 -14.91 -16.17 -16.14
CA HIS A 65 -16.08 -15.32 -16.31
C HIS A 65 -15.75 -14.09 -17.18
N PRO A 66 -16.76 -13.40 -17.73
CA PRO A 66 -16.55 -12.19 -18.52
C PRO A 66 -15.76 -11.13 -17.73
N ALA A 67 -14.71 -10.59 -18.35
CA ALA A 67 -13.89 -9.55 -17.73
C ALA A 67 -14.68 -8.24 -17.63
N ILE A 68 -14.57 -7.56 -16.49
CA ILE A 68 -15.18 -6.24 -16.27
C ILE A 68 -14.30 -5.15 -16.88
N VAL A 69 -12.97 -5.35 -16.87
CA VAL A 69 -11.98 -4.41 -17.40
C VAL A 69 -10.98 -5.14 -18.30
N SER A 70 -10.42 -4.42 -19.27
CA SER A 70 -9.36 -4.96 -20.11
C SER A 70 -8.02 -5.08 -19.36
N VAL A 71 -7.17 -5.98 -19.81
CA VAL A 71 -5.81 -6.19 -19.25
C VAL A 71 -4.99 -4.91 -19.32
N GLN A 72 -5.13 -4.15 -20.40
CA GLN A 72 -4.42 -2.89 -20.63
C GLN A 72 -4.80 -1.84 -19.57
N VAL A 73 -6.10 -1.68 -19.29
CA VAL A 73 -6.59 -0.74 -18.28
C VAL A 73 -6.14 -1.17 -16.89
N PHE A 74 -6.24 -2.46 -16.58
CA PHE A 74 -5.78 -2.97 -15.29
C PHE A 74 -4.28 -2.72 -15.07
N ASN A 75 -3.44 -3.00 -16.07
CA ASN A 75 -2.00 -2.77 -15.99
C ASN A 75 -1.67 -1.28 -15.80
N ALA A 76 -2.34 -0.39 -16.55
CA ALA A 76 -2.16 1.05 -16.39
C ALA A 76 -2.49 1.52 -14.96
N VAL A 77 -3.52 0.96 -14.32
CA VAL A 77 -3.86 1.23 -12.93
C VAL A 77 -2.78 0.70 -11.98
N GLN A 78 -2.28 -0.53 -12.18
CA GLN A 78 -1.21 -1.09 -11.34
C GLN A 78 0.06 -0.23 -11.38
N ASP A 79 0.44 0.26 -12.57
CA ASP A 79 1.61 1.11 -12.72
C ASP A 79 1.41 2.48 -12.06
N ARG A 80 0.20 3.05 -12.15
CA ARG A 80 -0.14 4.27 -11.42
C ARG A 80 -0.09 4.06 -9.90
N LEU A 81 -0.57 2.93 -9.40
CA LEU A 81 -0.48 2.60 -7.98
C LEU A 81 0.97 2.46 -7.49
N LYS A 82 1.85 1.85 -8.29
CA LYS A 82 3.29 1.76 -7.99
C LYS A 82 3.93 3.15 -7.90
N LYS A 83 3.66 4.03 -8.86
CA LYS A 83 4.15 5.42 -8.88
C LYS A 83 3.62 6.25 -7.69
N ASN A 84 2.36 6.04 -7.30
CA ASN A 84 1.80 6.73 -6.14
C ASN A 84 2.51 6.32 -4.84
N ARG A 85 2.96 5.06 -4.71
CA ARG A 85 3.68 4.59 -3.52
C ARG A 85 5.03 5.29 -3.35
N SER A 86 5.78 5.54 -4.43
CA SER A 86 7.07 6.22 -4.37
C SER A 86 6.94 7.71 -4.05
N ASN A 87 5.81 8.32 -4.40
CA ASN A 87 5.52 9.73 -4.18
C ASN A 87 4.86 10.01 -2.82
N THR A 88 4.87 9.03 -1.90
CA THR A 88 4.39 9.22 -0.53
C THR A 88 5.39 10.06 0.25
N ALA A 89 5.51 11.33 -0.09
CA ALA A 89 5.79 12.34 0.91
C ALA A 89 4.73 12.15 2.00
N PRO A 90 5.09 12.10 3.30
CA PRO A 90 4.06 12.15 4.34
C PRO A 90 3.16 13.35 4.02
N THR A 91 1.84 13.15 4.07
CA THR A 91 0.85 14.25 4.06
C THR A 91 1.03 15.05 5.35
N SER A 92 2.18 15.69 5.47
CA SER A 92 2.47 16.72 6.43
C SER A 92 1.71 17.96 5.94
N LYS A 93 1.11 18.72 6.87
CA LYS A 93 0.49 20.01 6.56
C LYS A 93 1.44 20.93 5.77
N ASN A 94 2.75 20.71 5.91
CA ASN A 94 3.80 21.43 5.22
C ASN A 94 4.38 20.55 4.10
N ARG A 95 4.11 20.91 2.84
CA ARG A 95 4.85 20.34 1.69
C ARG A 95 6.17 21.11 1.55
N TYR A 96 7.29 20.49 1.88
CA TYR A 96 8.61 21.09 1.67
C TYR A 96 9.06 20.87 0.23
N ALA A 97 9.65 21.89 -0.40
CA ALA A 97 10.05 21.87 -1.82
C ALA A 97 11.00 20.70 -2.18
N LEU A 98 11.83 20.26 -1.23
CA LEU A 98 12.84 19.21 -1.45
C LEU A 98 12.36 17.80 -1.06
N THR A 99 11.09 17.63 -0.65
CA THR A 99 10.60 16.33 -0.16
C THR A 99 10.72 15.25 -1.22
N GLY A 100 11.46 14.17 -0.90
CA GLY A 100 11.65 13.03 -1.81
C GLY A 100 12.77 13.19 -2.84
N LEU A 101 13.42 14.36 -2.90
CA LEU A 101 14.54 14.63 -3.82
C LEU A 101 15.91 14.44 -3.15
N ILE A 102 16.02 14.76 -1.86
CA ILE A 102 17.29 14.76 -1.12
C ILE A 102 17.50 13.47 -0.31
N TYR A 103 18.75 13.03 -0.31
CA TYR A 103 19.23 11.84 0.41
C TYR A 103 20.43 12.22 1.27
N CYS A 104 20.58 11.61 2.44
CA CYS A 104 21.73 11.82 3.30
C CYS A 104 22.95 11.11 2.72
N GLY A 105 24.06 11.84 2.54
CA GLY A 105 25.30 11.28 1.98
C GLY A 105 25.97 10.20 2.85
N ALA A 106 25.66 10.15 4.15
CA ALA A 106 26.27 9.17 5.07
C ALA A 106 25.50 7.84 5.14
N CYS A 107 24.17 7.85 5.02
CA CYS A 107 23.33 6.66 5.19
C CYS A 107 22.46 6.31 3.98
N GLY A 108 22.44 7.16 2.95
CA GLY A 108 21.63 6.96 1.74
C GLY A 108 20.12 7.03 1.95
N HIS A 109 19.63 7.35 3.15
CA HIS A 109 18.20 7.48 3.42
C HIS A 109 17.67 8.85 3.00
N ARG A 110 16.38 8.90 2.63
CA ARG A 110 15.69 10.16 2.30
C ARG A 110 15.68 11.08 3.52
N MET A 111 15.89 12.37 3.30
CA MET A 111 15.75 13.36 4.37
C MET A 111 14.31 13.87 4.46
N LEU A 112 13.86 14.16 5.68
CA LEU A 112 12.55 14.72 5.99
C LEU A 112 12.70 16.18 6.41
N GLY A 113 11.80 17.04 5.91
CA GLY A 113 11.69 18.42 6.39
C GLY A 113 10.92 18.48 7.70
N GLN A 114 11.47 19.20 8.68
CA GLN A 114 10.80 19.54 9.92
C GLN A 114 10.82 21.06 10.13
N ALA A 115 9.65 21.61 10.46
CA ALA A 115 9.51 22.98 10.91
C ALA A 115 9.49 22.96 12.44
N SER A 116 10.47 23.60 13.06
CA SER A 116 10.48 23.85 14.50
C SER A 116 9.66 25.11 14.80
N PRO A 117 8.71 25.09 15.75
CA PRO A 117 7.98 26.30 16.13
C PRO A 117 8.88 27.39 16.75
N ARG A 118 10.07 27.02 17.23
CA ARG A 118 10.99 27.89 17.99
C ARG A 118 12.08 28.52 17.14
N GLU A 119 12.20 28.15 15.87
CA GLU A 119 13.32 28.55 15.01
C GLU A 119 12.77 28.76 13.59
N THR A 120 13.02 29.92 12.99
CA THR A 120 12.51 30.29 11.64
C THR A 120 13.13 29.44 10.52
N GLN A 121 14.04 28.51 10.83
CA GLN A 121 14.74 27.66 9.87
C GLN A 121 14.16 26.24 9.81
N ILE A 122 14.00 25.76 8.58
CA ILE A 122 13.60 24.38 8.27
C ILE A 122 14.83 23.48 8.44
N ARG A 123 14.75 22.48 9.32
CA ARG A 123 15.80 21.46 9.48
C ARG A 123 15.50 20.24 8.62
N LEU A 124 16.55 19.66 8.02
CA LEU A 124 16.51 18.43 7.26
C LEU A 124 17.14 17.31 8.09
N LEU A 125 16.37 16.27 8.38
CA LEU A 125 16.84 15.15 9.21
C LEU A 125 16.70 13.81 8.50
N PRO A 126 17.64 12.86 8.69
CA PRO A 126 17.49 11.49 8.22
C PRO A 126 16.35 10.77 8.97
N ILE A 127 15.74 9.77 8.31
CA ILE A 127 14.56 9.05 8.82
C ILE A 127 14.80 8.34 10.17
N HIS A 128 16.03 7.93 10.45
CA HIS A 128 16.39 7.11 11.61
C HIS A 128 16.78 7.95 12.83
N SER A 129 17.07 9.23 12.66
CA SER A 129 17.20 10.19 13.78
C SER A 129 15.85 10.75 14.25
N ALA A 130 14.74 10.36 13.60
CA ALA A 130 13.39 10.79 13.96
C ALA A 130 12.76 9.92 15.06
N THR A 131 13.54 9.16 15.84
CA THR A 131 13.07 8.58 17.11
C THR A 131 13.02 9.69 18.14
N TRP A 132 11.82 10.20 18.35
CA TRP A 132 11.50 11.15 19.41
C TRP A 132 11.93 10.56 20.75
N GLY A 133 12.71 11.35 21.50
CA GLY A 133 12.83 11.15 22.95
C GLY A 133 11.44 11.14 23.56
N VAL A 134 11.15 10.09 24.31
CA VAL A 134 10.15 10.11 25.37
C VAL A 134 10.66 11.04 26.47
#